data_AF-A0A9X0RB38-F1
#
_entry.id   AF-A0A9X0RB38-F1
#
_cell.length_a   1.000
_cell.length_b   1.000
_cell.length_c   1.000
_cell.angle_alpha   90.00
_cell.angle_beta   90.00
_cell.angle_gamma   90.00
#
_symmetry.space_group_name_H-M   'P 1'
#
loop_
_entity.id
_entity.type
_entity.pdbx_description
1 polymer ?
#
loop_
_entity_poly.entity_id
_entity_poly.type
_entity_poly.pdbx_seq_one_letter_code
_entity_poly.pdbx_strand_id
1 'polypeptide(L)'
;MSIIFYKVFMASLPLFIVVAFAVALGKYKFKHEITKGEIALNAVISSIVVVVTLGAITLYGISETEILNGEVTAKKRNTVSCEHSYEVCKKTSDGEKCETKYEHSWDYDWDVYTTVGTLTIDREDSQGVIEPKRFKKVVIGEPASVSHTYLNYVKANTISLFGYSEEQAKQYQDFVPKYPTIYDYYRVNRVLHTNPSLTYSLTSGWNEKLNNEFRTLGGKLQANMVIVVTDQPASFFESLIHSWEGGRKNDILIVMGVKDGKVVWSRSSTFMNGMGNGILLAKLRQATLGYDLKADSDKVLNSILDVTKSNFSRHAMENEIYQLVALPISWTSIFIAILVSMICSAFLSFKLSRNQNRERVNGLNNGWR
;
A
#
# COMPACT_ATOMS: atom_id res chain seq x y z
N MET A 1 1.75 8.01 16.71
CA MET A 1 2.84 7.02 16.86
C MET A 1 2.96 6.45 18.28
N SER A 2 2.82 7.27 19.33
CA SER A 2 2.96 6.81 20.75
C SER A 2 2.02 5.66 21.17
N ILE A 3 0.75 5.65 20.72
CA ILE A 3 -0.23 4.64 21.12
C ILE A 3 0.11 3.25 20.54
N ILE A 4 0.51 3.20 19.26
CA ILE A 4 0.88 1.95 18.57
C ILE A 4 2.10 1.34 19.24
N PHE A 5 3.14 2.16 19.46
CA PHE A 5 4.37 1.69 20.12
C PHE A 5 4.09 1.13 21.52
N TYR A 6 3.29 1.83 22.32
CA TYR A 6 2.89 1.36 23.65
C TYR A 6 2.17 0.01 23.59
N LYS A 7 1.18 -0.16 22.71
CA LYS A 7 0.45 -1.43 22.56
C LYS A 7 1.35 -2.57 22.11
N VAL A 8 2.20 -2.34 21.10
CA VAL A 8 3.15 -3.34 20.59
C VAL A 8 4.13 -3.75 21.69
N PHE A 9 4.65 -2.77 22.44
CA PHE A 9 5.54 -3.04 23.56
C PHE A 9 4.86 -3.87 24.66
N MET A 10 3.67 -3.48 25.09
CA MET A 10 2.93 -4.22 26.12
C MET A 10 2.60 -5.66 25.69
N ALA A 11 2.27 -5.89 24.42
CA ALA A 11 2.05 -7.22 23.88
C ALA A 11 3.34 -8.06 23.74
N SER A 12 4.50 -7.41 23.61
CA SER A 12 5.79 -8.09 23.52
C SER A 12 6.35 -8.59 24.85
N LEU A 13 5.94 -7.98 25.98
CA LEU A 13 6.41 -8.34 27.33
C LEU A 13 6.33 -9.85 27.66
N PRO A 14 5.18 -10.54 27.47
CA PRO A 14 5.12 -11.99 27.73
C PRO A 14 6.01 -12.80 26.78
N LEU A 15 6.30 -12.29 25.58
CA LEU A 15 7.10 -12.99 24.57
C LEU A 15 8.60 -12.99 24.92
N PHE A 16 9.05 -12.08 25.77
CA PHE A 16 10.44 -12.09 26.26
C PHE A 16 10.76 -13.33 27.09
N ILE A 17 9.75 -13.97 27.71
CA ILE A 17 9.92 -15.26 28.38
C ILE A 17 10.28 -16.36 27.36
N VAL A 18 9.62 -16.35 26.20
CA VAL A 18 9.90 -17.30 25.12
C VAL A 18 11.30 -17.08 24.54
N VAL A 19 11.69 -15.82 24.36
CA VAL A 19 13.06 -15.46 23.96
C VAL A 19 14.09 -15.98 24.97
N ALA A 20 13.87 -15.74 26.28
CA ALA A 20 14.75 -16.21 27.33
C ALA A 20 14.89 -17.74 27.32
N PHE A 21 13.79 -18.45 27.11
CA PHE A 21 13.79 -19.91 26.96
C PHE A 21 14.58 -20.38 25.74
N ALA A 22 14.39 -19.75 24.57
CA ALA A 22 15.14 -20.07 23.36
C ALA A 22 16.66 -19.85 23.52
N VAL A 23 17.05 -18.74 24.16
CA VAL A 23 18.46 -18.45 24.47
C VAL A 23 19.04 -19.47 25.47
N ALA A 24 18.27 -19.86 26.49
CA ALA A 24 18.69 -20.88 27.45
C ALA A 24 18.89 -22.25 26.78
N LEU A 25 18.02 -22.63 25.84
CA LEU A 25 18.18 -23.83 25.02
C LEU A 25 19.45 -23.78 24.16
N GLY A 26 19.75 -22.63 23.55
CA GLY A 26 21.00 -22.41 22.81
C GLY A 26 22.23 -22.67 23.68
N LYS A 27 22.27 -22.11 24.88
CA LYS A 27 23.34 -22.36 25.87
C LYS A 27 23.42 -23.84 26.28
N TYR A 28 22.28 -24.49 26.47
CA TYR A 28 22.24 -25.90 26.85
C TYR A 28 22.76 -26.83 25.74
N LYS A 29 22.54 -26.47 24.47
CA LYS A 29 23.02 -27.26 23.32
C LYS A 29 24.51 -27.03 23.04
N PHE A 30 24.98 -25.78 23.11
CA PHE A 30 26.36 -25.39 22.82
C PHE A 30 27.16 -25.15 24.12
N LYS A 31 27.06 -26.07 25.08
CA LYS A 31 27.73 -25.93 26.39
C LYS A 31 29.22 -25.65 26.19
N HIS A 32 29.74 -24.65 26.91
CA HIS A 32 31.12 -24.13 26.86
C HIS A 32 31.51 -23.24 25.66
N GLU A 33 30.66 -23.14 24.63
CA GLU A 33 30.94 -22.37 23.41
C GLU A 33 30.42 -20.92 23.46
N ILE A 34 29.42 -20.63 24.30
CA ILE A 34 28.80 -19.29 24.38
C ILE A 34 29.04 -18.65 25.75
N THR A 35 29.58 -17.44 25.75
CA THR A 35 29.87 -16.63 26.95
C THR A 35 28.62 -15.94 27.51
N LYS A 36 28.70 -15.43 28.75
CA LYS A 36 27.60 -14.68 29.38
C LYS A 36 27.24 -13.40 28.60
N GLY A 37 28.24 -12.71 28.04
CA GLY A 37 28.02 -11.51 27.23
C GLY A 37 27.31 -11.80 25.91
N GLU A 38 27.66 -12.91 25.25
CA GLU A 38 27.02 -13.37 24.01
C GLU A 38 25.58 -13.83 24.24
N ILE A 39 25.30 -14.45 25.39
CA ILE A 39 23.92 -14.77 25.84
C ILE A 39 23.09 -13.49 26.00
N ALA A 40 23.64 -12.49 26.68
CA ALA A 40 22.96 -11.20 26.87
C ALA A 40 22.70 -10.50 25.53
N LEU A 41 23.67 -10.52 24.62
CA LEU A 41 23.54 -9.96 23.29
C LEU A 41 22.44 -10.66 22.48
N ASN A 42 22.41 -12.00 22.49
CA ASN A 42 21.36 -12.77 21.81
C ASN A 42 19.96 -12.43 22.37
N ALA A 43 19.83 -12.38 23.70
CA ALA A 43 18.57 -12.02 24.34
C ALA A 43 18.10 -10.61 23.92
N VAL A 44 18.98 -9.62 23.92
CA VAL A 44 18.66 -8.25 23.50
C VAL A 44 18.25 -8.19 22.03
N ILE A 45 19.02 -8.78 21.12
CA ILE A 45 18.71 -8.75 19.68
C ILE A 45 17.38 -9.47 19.42
N SER A 46 17.18 -10.66 20.00
CA SER A 46 15.96 -11.43 19.82
C SER A 46 14.72 -10.70 20.37
N SER A 47 14.84 -10.00 21.50
CA SER A 47 13.76 -9.16 22.03
C SER A 47 13.45 -7.97 21.12
N ILE A 48 14.46 -7.32 20.54
CA ILE A 48 14.26 -6.25 19.55
C ILE A 48 13.53 -6.80 18.32
N VAL A 49 13.93 -7.99 17.84
CA VAL A 49 13.28 -8.65 16.69
C VAL A 49 11.81 -8.93 16.97
N VAL A 50 11.42 -9.34 18.18
CA VAL A 50 10.01 -9.50 18.55
C VAL A 50 9.25 -8.18 18.41
N VAL A 51 9.75 -7.09 19.02
CA VAL A 51 9.08 -5.79 19.00
C VAL A 51 8.95 -5.25 17.58
N VAL A 52 10.03 -5.35 16.79
CA VAL A 52 10.05 -4.90 15.38
C VAL A 52 9.10 -5.74 14.52
N THR A 53 9.10 -7.06 14.68
CA THR A 53 8.23 -7.96 13.89
C THR A 53 6.77 -7.69 14.19
N LEU A 54 6.40 -7.60 15.47
CA LEU A 54 5.03 -7.26 15.87
C LEU A 54 4.63 -5.88 15.35
N GLY A 55 5.48 -4.87 15.55
CA GLY A 55 5.24 -3.50 15.09
C GLY A 55 5.05 -3.43 13.58
N ALA A 56 5.89 -4.14 12.80
CA ALA A 56 5.78 -4.20 11.35
C ALA A 56 4.47 -4.85 10.90
N ILE A 57 4.09 -6.00 11.47
CA ILE A 57 2.83 -6.68 11.13
C ILE A 57 1.62 -5.80 11.49
N THR A 58 1.64 -5.15 12.66
CA THR A 58 0.57 -4.25 13.10
C THR A 58 0.45 -3.03 12.18
N LEU A 59 1.57 -2.36 11.85
CA LEU A 59 1.56 -1.21 10.94
C LEU A 59 1.12 -1.60 9.54
N TYR A 60 1.56 -2.76 9.05
CA TYR A 60 1.10 -3.31 7.77
C TYR A 60 -0.42 -3.56 7.77
N GLY A 61 -0.96 -4.14 8.84
CA GLY A 61 -2.39 -4.46 8.95
C GLY A 61 -3.33 -3.24 8.95
N ILE A 62 -2.85 -2.07 9.37
CA ILE A 62 -3.61 -0.81 9.32
C ILE A 62 -3.16 0.12 8.19
N SER A 63 -2.18 -0.29 7.39
CA SER A 63 -1.71 0.48 6.25
C SER A 63 -2.67 0.33 5.08
N GLU A 64 -2.92 1.42 4.36
CA GLU A 64 -3.78 1.43 3.18
C GLU A 64 -3.26 2.43 2.15
N THR A 65 -3.58 2.18 0.88
CA THR A 65 -3.14 3.03 -0.23
C THR A 65 -4.34 3.72 -0.87
N GLU A 66 -4.25 5.04 -1.01
CA GLU A 66 -5.18 5.86 -1.79
C GLU A 66 -4.58 6.25 -3.14
N ILE A 67 -5.42 6.68 -4.08
CA ILE A 67 -5.00 7.23 -5.36
C ILE A 67 -5.08 8.75 -5.28
N LEU A 68 -3.94 9.43 -5.39
CA LEU A 68 -3.86 10.88 -5.54
C LEU A 68 -3.92 11.25 -7.01
N ASN A 69 -4.52 12.41 -7.31
CA ASN A 69 -4.83 12.84 -8.66
C ASN A 69 -4.24 14.22 -8.93
N GLY A 70 -3.57 14.35 -10.05
CA GLY A 70 -2.81 15.52 -10.43
C GLY A 70 -2.56 15.59 -11.92
N GLU A 71 -1.62 16.43 -12.32
CA GLU A 71 -1.21 16.61 -13.71
C GLU A 71 0.30 16.52 -13.87
N VAL A 72 0.74 16.13 -15.05
CA VAL A 72 2.15 16.21 -15.44
C VAL A 72 2.57 17.67 -15.56
N THR A 73 3.59 18.08 -14.83
CA THR A 73 4.10 19.46 -14.82
C THR A 73 5.38 19.60 -15.63
N ALA A 74 6.22 18.57 -15.65
CA ALA A 74 7.47 18.57 -16.40
C ALA A 74 7.95 17.14 -16.68
N LYS A 75 8.90 16.99 -17.60
CA LYS A 75 9.64 15.75 -17.83
C LYS A 75 11.12 16.06 -18.06
N LYS A 76 12.02 15.26 -17.49
CA LYS A 76 13.46 15.52 -17.55
C LYS A 76 14.26 14.22 -17.58
N ARG A 77 15.38 14.25 -18.30
CA ARG A 77 16.43 13.24 -18.20
C ARG A 77 17.41 13.68 -17.10
N ASN A 78 17.53 12.90 -16.04
CA ASN A 78 18.43 13.15 -14.92
C ASN A 78 19.63 12.21 -14.95
N THR A 79 20.81 12.72 -14.63
CA THR A 79 22.02 11.90 -14.50
C THR A 79 22.14 11.41 -13.07
N VAL A 80 22.28 10.10 -12.90
CA VAL A 80 22.38 9.44 -11.58
C VAL A 80 23.64 8.57 -11.50
N SER A 81 24.01 8.16 -10.29
CA SER A 81 25.13 7.23 -10.10
C SER A 81 24.82 5.90 -10.76
N CYS A 82 25.85 5.27 -11.36
CA CYS A 82 25.73 3.95 -11.94
C CYS A 82 25.20 2.92 -10.93
N GLU A 83 24.16 2.19 -11.31
CA GLU A 83 23.54 1.13 -10.52
C GLU A 83 24.13 -0.26 -10.85
N HIS A 84 24.97 -0.33 -11.88
CA HIS A 84 25.58 -1.55 -12.40
C HIS A 84 27.01 -1.72 -11.88
N SER A 85 27.15 -2.50 -10.82
CA SER A 85 28.44 -2.73 -10.18
C SER A 85 28.81 -4.21 -10.09
N TYR A 86 30.11 -4.48 -10.16
CA TYR A 86 30.69 -5.81 -10.03
C TYR A 86 31.92 -5.76 -9.11
N GLU A 87 32.16 -6.82 -8.38
CA GLU A 87 33.31 -6.91 -7.48
C GLU A 87 34.52 -7.51 -8.19
N VAL A 88 35.67 -6.85 -8.06
CA VAL A 88 36.96 -7.41 -8.49
C VAL A 88 37.80 -7.68 -7.27
N CYS A 89 38.00 -8.97 -6.97
CA CYS A 89 38.79 -9.42 -5.84
C CYS A 89 40.22 -9.76 -6.25
N LYS A 90 41.20 -9.29 -5.47
CA LYS A 90 42.61 -9.63 -5.59
C LYS A 90 43.08 -10.28 -4.30
N LYS A 91 43.77 -11.42 -4.41
CA LYS A 91 44.49 -12.01 -3.27
C LYS A 91 45.72 -11.15 -2.96
N THR A 92 45.75 -10.65 -1.73
CA THR A 92 46.89 -9.93 -1.15
C THR A 92 47.49 -10.76 -0.01
N SER A 93 48.69 -10.40 0.45
CA SER A 93 49.38 -11.06 1.57
C SER A 93 48.58 -11.06 2.88
N ASP A 94 47.64 -10.12 3.04
CA ASP A 94 46.80 -9.96 4.24
C ASP A 94 45.38 -10.52 4.09
N GLY A 95 45.04 -11.10 2.92
CA GLY A 95 43.72 -11.64 2.61
C GLY A 95 43.21 -11.28 1.22
N GLU A 96 41.95 -11.64 0.94
CA GLU A 96 41.28 -11.25 -0.31
C GLU A 96 40.72 -9.83 -0.16
N LYS A 97 41.19 -8.91 -1.02
CA LYS A 97 40.69 -7.53 -1.08
C LYS A 97 39.81 -7.37 -2.31
N CYS A 98 38.54 -7.07 -2.10
CA CYS A 98 37.57 -6.81 -3.16
C CYS A 98 37.35 -5.31 -3.32
N GLU A 99 37.29 -4.84 -4.56
CA GLU A 99 36.94 -3.47 -4.91
C GLU A 99 35.71 -3.50 -5.84
N THR A 100 34.68 -2.74 -5.49
CA THR A 100 33.50 -2.54 -6.33
C THR A 100 33.86 -1.65 -7.50
N LYS A 101 33.66 -2.14 -8.72
CA LYS A 101 33.78 -1.38 -9.96
C LYS A 101 32.41 -1.23 -10.60
N TYR A 102 32.23 -0.13 -11.30
CA TYR A 102 31.00 0.17 -12.02
C TYR A 102 31.22 -0.07 -13.52
N GLU A 103 30.20 -0.56 -14.21
CA GLU A 103 30.28 -0.82 -15.66
C GLU A 103 30.45 0.47 -16.47
N HIS A 104 29.93 1.57 -15.94
CA HIS A 104 30.02 2.92 -16.52
C HIS A 104 29.98 3.97 -15.40
N SER A 105 30.21 5.23 -15.75
CA SER A 105 30.36 6.33 -14.79
C SER A 105 29.05 6.95 -14.31
N TRP A 106 27.94 6.76 -15.04
CA TRP A 106 26.62 7.29 -14.69
C TRP A 106 25.53 6.55 -15.46
N ASP A 107 24.32 6.62 -14.91
CA ASP A 107 23.07 6.21 -15.53
C ASP A 107 22.17 7.43 -15.83
N TYR A 108 21.14 7.24 -16.65
CA TYR A 108 20.11 8.23 -16.90
C TYR A 108 18.73 7.76 -16.45
N ASP A 109 18.09 8.57 -15.60
CA ASP A 109 16.69 8.41 -15.22
C ASP A 109 15.78 9.32 -16.04
N TRP A 110 14.64 8.77 -16.43
CA TRP A 110 13.63 9.43 -17.25
C TRP A 110 12.44 9.82 -16.37
N ASP A 111 12.58 10.95 -15.68
CA ASP A 111 11.63 11.39 -14.66
C ASP A 111 10.53 12.28 -15.23
N VAL A 112 9.31 11.97 -14.81
CA VAL A 112 8.09 12.75 -15.07
C VAL A 112 7.65 13.36 -13.74
N TYR A 113 7.68 14.68 -13.68
CA TYR A 113 7.23 15.45 -12.52
C TYR A 113 5.73 15.71 -12.63
N THR A 114 5.02 15.54 -11.52
CA THR A 114 3.58 15.78 -11.43
C THR A 114 3.26 16.61 -10.19
N THR A 115 2.04 17.11 -10.10
CA THR A 115 1.56 17.79 -8.88
C THR A 115 1.39 16.87 -7.67
N VAL A 116 1.47 15.55 -7.86
CA VAL A 116 1.24 14.52 -6.82
C VAL A 116 2.42 13.58 -6.60
N GLY A 117 3.59 13.89 -7.16
CA GLY A 117 4.82 13.09 -7.02
C GLY A 117 5.70 13.10 -8.26
N THR A 118 6.85 12.43 -8.16
CA THR A 118 7.75 12.17 -9.30
C THR A 118 7.63 10.70 -9.69
N LEU A 119 7.60 10.44 -10.99
CA LEU A 119 7.47 9.12 -11.59
C LEU A 119 8.68 8.86 -12.48
N THR A 120 9.37 7.75 -12.28
CA THR A 120 10.50 7.36 -13.14
C THR A 120 10.01 6.34 -14.16
N ILE A 121 10.24 6.62 -15.45
CA ILE A 121 9.92 5.69 -16.54
C ILE A 121 11.09 4.73 -16.72
N ASP A 122 10.78 3.43 -16.83
CA ASP A 122 11.80 2.40 -16.97
C ASP A 122 12.67 2.64 -18.21
N ARG A 123 13.97 2.41 -18.04
CA ARG A 123 14.97 2.53 -19.10
C ARG A 123 14.79 1.39 -20.12
N GLU A 124 15.04 1.67 -21.40
CA GLU A 124 15.04 0.63 -22.46
C GLU A 124 16.41 -0.08 -22.59
N ASP A 125 17.47 0.55 -22.08
CA ASP A 125 18.83 0.02 -21.98
C ASP A 125 19.35 0.15 -20.55
N SER A 126 20.39 -0.62 -20.19
CA SER A 126 20.93 -0.63 -18.82
C SER A 126 21.35 0.78 -18.37
N GLN A 127 21.95 1.57 -19.26
CA GLN A 127 22.43 2.90 -18.93
C GLN A 127 21.36 4.01 -19.03
N GLY A 128 20.23 3.74 -19.70
CA GLY A 128 19.18 4.72 -19.96
C GLY A 128 19.55 5.79 -21.00
N VAL A 129 20.55 5.54 -21.83
CA VAL A 129 20.99 6.50 -22.86
C VAL A 129 19.91 6.67 -23.94
N ILE A 130 19.15 5.62 -24.22
CA ILE A 130 18.06 5.63 -25.18
C ILE A 130 16.80 6.19 -24.49
N GLU A 131 16.21 7.23 -25.09
CA GLU A 131 14.92 7.77 -24.61
C GLU A 131 13.83 6.71 -24.72
N PRO A 132 13.17 6.33 -23.61
CA PRO A 132 12.09 5.36 -23.65
C PRO A 132 10.93 5.86 -24.51
N LYS A 133 10.39 4.98 -25.36
CA LYS A 133 9.22 5.28 -26.20
C LYS A 133 8.04 5.77 -25.37
N ARG A 134 7.92 5.28 -24.13
CA ARG A 134 6.86 5.72 -23.20
C ARG A 134 7.06 7.15 -22.71
N PHE A 135 8.30 7.56 -22.44
CA PHE A 135 8.65 8.92 -22.03
C PHE A 135 8.39 9.94 -23.15
N LYS A 136 8.65 9.55 -24.40
CA LYS A 136 8.34 10.36 -25.57
C LYS A 136 6.85 10.70 -25.69
N LYS A 137 5.96 9.75 -25.32
CA LYS A 137 4.50 9.91 -25.35
C LYS A 137 3.93 10.78 -24.22
N VAL A 138 4.72 11.11 -23.20
CA VAL A 138 4.28 11.96 -22.08
C VAL A 138 4.01 13.37 -22.56
N VAL A 139 2.83 13.89 -22.22
CA VAL A 139 2.37 15.25 -22.55
C VAL A 139 2.24 16.07 -21.26
N ILE A 140 2.89 17.23 -21.23
CA ILE A 140 2.74 18.16 -20.10
C ILE A 140 1.28 18.63 -20.02
N GLY A 141 0.74 18.62 -18.80
CA GLY A 141 -0.66 18.90 -18.50
C GLY A 141 -1.57 17.68 -18.61
N GLU A 142 -1.11 16.51 -19.05
CA GLU A 142 -1.98 15.32 -19.04
C GLU A 142 -2.28 14.84 -17.61
N PRO A 143 -3.39 14.12 -17.39
CA PRO A 143 -3.72 13.56 -16.08
C PRO A 143 -2.67 12.57 -15.58
N ALA A 144 -2.35 12.66 -14.29
CA ALA A 144 -1.46 11.73 -13.61
C ALA A 144 -2.03 11.34 -12.25
N SER A 145 -1.84 10.06 -11.89
CA SER A 145 -2.22 9.52 -10.61
C SER A 145 -1.04 8.82 -9.95
N VAL A 146 -0.96 8.93 -8.62
CA VAL A 146 0.10 8.32 -7.79
C VAL A 146 -0.54 7.61 -6.60
N SER A 147 0.00 6.44 -6.26
CA SER A 147 -0.38 5.70 -5.05
C SER A 147 0.25 6.35 -3.83
N HIS A 148 -0.56 6.65 -2.82
CA HIS A 148 -0.09 7.21 -1.54
C HIS A 148 -0.52 6.31 -0.38
N THR A 149 0.45 5.86 0.40
CA THR A 149 0.21 5.00 1.56
C THR A 149 -0.03 5.84 2.82
N TYR A 150 -1.05 5.47 3.59
CA TYR A 150 -1.42 6.10 4.85
C TYR A 150 -1.82 5.06 5.89
N LEU A 151 -1.85 5.46 7.16
CA LEU A 151 -2.39 4.63 8.23
C LEU A 151 -3.91 4.85 8.32
N ASN A 152 -4.68 3.81 8.03
CA ASN A 152 -6.13 3.81 8.20
C ASN A 152 -6.47 3.43 9.64
N TYR A 153 -6.84 4.41 10.46
CA TYR A 153 -7.19 4.17 11.86
C TYR A 153 -8.52 3.44 12.03
N VAL A 154 -9.43 3.49 11.04
CA VAL A 154 -10.69 2.74 11.10
C VAL A 154 -10.42 1.22 11.06
N LYS A 155 -9.38 0.78 10.35
CA LYS A 155 -8.93 -0.63 10.37
C LYS A 155 -8.41 -1.09 11.73
N ALA A 156 -8.07 -0.17 12.63
CA ALA A 156 -7.69 -0.51 13.99
C ALA A 156 -8.88 -0.94 14.85
N ASN A 157 -10.12 -0.74 14.43
CA ASN A 157 -11.31 -1.15 15.17
C ASN A 157 -12.13 -2.17 14.39
N THR A 158 -11.88 -3.45 14.62
CA THR A 158 -12.59 -4.56 13.94
C THR A 158 -14.03 -4.74 14.40
N ILE A 159 -14.44 -4.10 15.50
CA ILE A 159 -15.81 -4.10 16.02
C ILE A 159 -16.61 -2.91 15.44
N SER A 160 -15.97 -2.08 14.59
CA SER A 160 -16.61 -0.92 13.99
C SER A 160 -17.89 -1.30 13.25
N LEU A 161 -18.91 -0.45 13.38
CA LEU A 161 -20.27 -0.54 12.82
C LEU A 161 -20.33 -0.74 11.30
N PHE A 162 -19.17 -0.75 10.62
CA PHE A 162 -19.02 -0.96 9.19
C PHE A 162 -18.76 -2.43 8.82
N GLY A 163 -18.90 -3.37 9.75
CA GLY A 163 -18.82 -4.81 9.46
C GLY A 163 -19.99 -5.27 8.58
N TYR A 164 -19.80 -5.32 7.26
CA TYR A 164 -20.80 -5.90 6.36
C TYR A 164 -20.83 -7.42 6.48
N SER A 165 -22.01 -8.03 6.35
CA SER A 165 -22.16 -9.48 6.48
C SER A 165 -21.39 -10.23 5.36
N GLU A 166 -20.60 -11.24 5.75
CA GLU A 166 -19.86 -12.06 4.79
C GLU A 166 -20.78 -12.79 3.79
N GLU A 167 -22.00 -13.13 4.20
CA GLU A 167 -22.98 -13.81 3.35
C GLU A 167 -23.45 -12.93 2.19
N GLN A 168 -23.73 -11.65 2.44
CA GLN A 168 -24.09 -10.69 1.38
C GLN A 168 -22.90 -10.40 0.47
N ALA A 169 -21.68 -10.39 1.00
CA ALA A 169 -20.48 -10.20 0.20
C ALA A 169 -20.24 -11.32 -0.82
N LYS A 170 -20.51 -12.57 -0.43
CA LYS A 170 -20.31 -13.75 -1.29
C LYS A 170 -21.32 -13.83 -2.43
N GLN A 171 -22.52 -13.27 -2.29
CA GLN A 171 -23.59 -13.41 -3.27
C GLN A 171 -23.22 -12.91 -4.68
N TYR A 172 -22.40 -11.86 -4.78
CA TYR A 172 -22.03 -11.23 -6.05
C TYR A 172 -20.52 -11.19 -6.31
N GLN A 173 -19.73 -11.99 -5.60
CA GLN A 173 -18.27 -11.90 -5.60
C GLN A 173 -17.67 -11.98 -7.02
N ASP A 174 -18.25 -12.81 -7.90
CA ASP A 174 -17.78 -12.98 -9.28
C ASP A 174 -18.04 -11.76 -10.19
N PHE A 175 -18.98 -10.88 -9.80
CA PHE A 175 -19.34 -9.68 -10.55
C PHE A 175 -18.66 -8.42 -10.01
N VAL A 176 -18.04 -8.48 -8.84
CA VAL A 176 -17.38 -7.34 -8.23
C VAL A 176 -16.10 -7.01 -9.02
N PRO A 177 -15.99 -5.82 -9.64
CA PRO A 177 -14.77 -5.44 -10.32
C PRO A 177 -13.65 -5.25 -9.30
N LYS A 178 -12.41 -5.51 -9.73
CA LYS A 178 -11.23 -5.17 -8.95
C LYS A 178 -11.20 -3.67 -8.69
N TYR A 179 -10.75 -3.27 -7.49
CA TYR A 179 -10.50 -1.87 -7.18
C TYR A 179 -9.54 -1.25 -8.23
N PRO A 180 -9.75 -0.01 -8.68
CA PRO A 180 -8.87 0.64 -9.65
C PRO A 180 -7.41 0.61 -9.22
N THR A 181 -6.53 0.24 -10.14
CA THR A 181 -5.09 0.31 -9.94
C THR A 181 -4.46 1.24 -10.95
N ILE A 182 -3.33 1.83 -10.57
CA ILE A 182 -2.52 2.62 -11.49
C ILE A 182 -1.86 1.66 -12.48
N TYR A 183 -1.95 1.99 -13.76
CA TYR A 183 -1.30 1.29 -14.86
C TYR A 183 -0.54 2.29 -15.72
N ASP A 184 0.38 1.79 -16.56
CA ASP A 184 1.14 2.64 -17.47
C ASP A 184 1.77 3.86 -16.74
N TYR A 185 2.43 3.56 -15.62
CA TYR A 185 3.08 4.47 -14.66
C TYR A 185 2.16 5.40 -13.87
N TYR A 186 1.12 5.98 -14.47
CA TYR A 186 0.30 7.02 -13.81
C TYR A 186 -1.15 7.13 -14.30
N ARG A 187 -1.63 6.17 -15.11
CA ARG A 187 -3.00 6.16 -15.61
C ARG A 187 -3.90 5.32 -14.71
N VAL A 188 -5.18 5.66 -14.67
CA VAL A 188 -6.18 4.92 -13.88
C VAL A 188 -7.52 4.84 -14.60
N ASN A 189 -8.18 3.69 -14.48
CA ASN A 189 -9.55 3.51 -14.95
C ASN A 189 -10.52 3.76 -13.78
N ARG A 190 -11.29 4.83 -13.89
CA ARG A 190 -12.26 5.28 -12.89
C ARG A 190 -13.67 4.81 -13.18
N VAL A 191 -13.94 4.38 -14.41
CA VAL A 191 -15.25 3.86 -14.81
C VAL A 191 -15.12 2.36 -14.99
N LEU A 192 -15.80 1.62 -14.14
CA LEU A 192 -15.75 0.16 -14.10
C LEU A 192 -17.12 -0.42 -14.49
N HIS A 193 -17.06 -1.61 -15.07
CA HIS A 193 -18.21 -2.30 -15.62
C HIS A 193 -18.23 -3.73 -15.09
N THR A 194 -19.36 -4.17 -14.54
CA THR A 194 -19.54 -5.58 -14.15
C THR A 194 -19.76 -6.46 -15.38
N ASN A 195 -20.44 -5.91 -16.39
CA ASN A 195 -20.69 -6.54 -17.68
C ASN A 195 -20.35 -5.57 -18.82
N PRO A 196 -19.07 -5.55 -19.27
CA PRO A 196 -18.59 -4.59 -20.27
C PRO A 196 -19.39 -4.62 -21.58
N SER A 197 -19.83 -5.80 -22.02
CA SER A 197 -20.59 -5.98 -23.27
C SER A 197 -21.91 -5.20 -23.29
N LEU A 198 -22.53 -4.99 -22.12
CA LEU A 198 -23.80 -4.27 -22.00
C LEU A 198 -23.63 -2.81 -21.60
N THR A 199 -22.59 -2.49 -20.82
CA THR A 199 -22.52 -1.22 -20.09
C THR A 199 -21.44 -0.28 -20.60
N TYR A 200 -20.42 -0.76 -21.33
CA TYR A 200 -19.28 0.06 -21.75
C TYR A 200 -19.68 1.18 -22.73
N SER A 201 -20.57 0.88 -23.68
CA SER A 201 -21.01 1.86 -24.69
C SER A 201 -21.82 3.01 -24.08
N LEU A 202 -22.44 2.81 -22.91
CA LEU A 202 -23.26 3.81 -22.23
C LEU A 202 -22.43 4.95 -21.61
N THR A 203 -21.15 4.69 -21.31
CA THR A 203 -20.24 5.64 -20.67
C THR A 203 -18.97 5.85 -21.48
N SER A 204 -19.08 5.75 -22.81
CA SER A 204 -17.95 5.98 -23.71
C SER A 204 -17.35 7.37 -23.46
N GLY A 205 -16.03 7.43 -23.29
CA GLY A 205 -15.30 8.67 -23.02
C GLY A 205 -15.39 9.20 -21.57
N TRP A 206 -16.22 8.62 -20.69
CA TRP A 206 -16.29 9.06 -19.29
C TRP A 206 -14.96 8.95 -18.57
N ASN A 207 -14.21 7.87 -18.80
CA ASN A 207 -12.92 7.66 -18.16
C ASN A 207 -11.91 8.77 -18.51
N GLU A 208 -11.87 9.18 -19.78
CA GLU A 208 -11.00 10.25 -20.25
C GLU A 208 -11.44 11.61 -19.68
N LYS A 209 -12.74 11.93 -19.76
CA LYS A 209 -13.31 13.15 -19.19
C LYS A 209 -13.04 13.25 -17.68
N LEU A 210 -13.30 12.18 -16.93
CA LEU A 210 -13.03 12.13 -15.49
C LEU A 210 -11.55 12.31 -15.18
N ASN A 211 -10.65 11.63 -15.90
CA ASN A 211 -9.21 11.83 -15.69
C ASN A 211 -8.79 13.28 -15.97
N ASN A 212 -9.29 13.88 -17.04
CA ASN A 212 -9.01 15.27 -17.40
C ASN A 212 -9.49 16.28 -16.34
N GLU A 213 -10.68 16.07 -15.79
CA GLU A 213 -11.24 16.90 -14.71
C GLU A 213 -10.50 16.68 -13.38
N PHE A 214 -10.22 15.42 -13.02
CA PHE A 214 -9.57 15.07 -11.77
C PHE A 214 -8.09 15.44 -11.71
N ARG A 215 -7.46 15.80 -12.84
CA ARG A 215 -6.10 16.38 -12.82
C ARG A 215 -6.04 17.63 -11.93
N THR A 216 -7.07 18.47 -11.98
CA THR A 216 -7.17 19.70 -11.18
C THR A 216 -8.12 19.53 -10.01
N LEU A 217 -9.29 18.94 -10.24
CA LEU A 217 -10.33 18.81 -9.22
C LEU A 217 -9.90 17.84 -8.11
N GLY A 218 -9.23 16.75 -8.48
CA GLY A 218 -8.78 15.72 -7.55
C GLY A 218 -7.72 16.25 -6.59
N GLY A 219 -6.76 17.06 -7.08
CA GLY A 219 -5.78 17.74 -6.24
C GLY A 219 -6.43 18.77 -5.30
N LYS A 220 -7.38 19.57 -5.82
CA LYS A 220 -8.08 20.60 -5.03
C LYS A 220 -8.95 20.01 -3.91
N LEU A 221 -9.71 18.97 -4.21
CA LEU A 221 -10.60 18.31 -3.25
C LEU A 221 -9.88 17.23 -2.43
N GLN A 222 -8.65 16.87 -2.82
CA GLN A 222 -7.95 15.67 -2.34
C GLN A 222 -8.86 14.43 -2.43
N ALA A 223 -9.51 14.25 -3.59
CA ALA A 223 -10.55 13.25 -3.83
C ALA A 223 -10.23 12.38 -5.05
N ASN A 224 -10.77 11.16 -5.03
CA ASN A 224 -10.71 10.19 -6.10
C ASN A 224 -12.11 9.70 -6.45
N MET A 225 -12.59 9.94 -7.67
CA MET A 225 -13.91 9.44 -8.09
C MET A 225 -13.80 8.11 -8.81
N VAL A 226 -14.68 7.19 -8.44
CA VAL A 226 -14.84 5.89 -9.09
C VAL A 226 -16.32 5.67 -9.36
N ILE A 227 -16.66 5.34 -10.60
CA ILE A 227 -18.02 5.04 -11.04
C ILE A 227 -18.08 3.57 -11.45
N VAL A 228 -19.03 2.83 -10.90
CA VAL A 228 -19.32 1.44 -11.28
C VAL A 228 -20.68 1.40 -11.96
N VAL A 229 -20.72 0.89 -13.19
CA VAL A 229 -21.95 0.66 -13.94
C VAL A 229 -22.22 -0.83 -14.00
N THR A 230 -23.43 -1.22 -13.60
CA THR A 230 -23.80 -2.63 -13.43
C THR A 230 -25.20 -2.92 -13.93
N ASP A 231 -25.45 -4.15 -14.34
CA ASP A 231 -26.77 -4.72 -14.63
C ASP A 231 -27.38 -5.45 -13.42
N GLN A 232 -26.66 -5.52 -12.30
CA GLN A 232 -27.08 -6.22 -11.08
C GLN A 232 -28.12 -5.42 -10.27
N PRO A 233 -28.92 -6.08 -9.41
CA PRO A 233 -29.87 -5.41 -8.51
C PRO A 233 -29.16 -4.58 -7.43
N ALA A 234 -29.91 -3.71 -6.75
CA ALA A 234 -29.38 -2.76 -5.77
C ALA A 234 -28.63 -3.40 -4.58
N SER A 235 -28.88 -4.69 -4.28
CA SER A 235 -28.14 -5.47 -3.29
C SER A 235 -26.65 -5.63 -3.63
N PHE A 236 -26.28 -5.55 -4.92
CA PHE A 236 -24.89 -5.58 -5.38
C PHE A 236 -24.01 -4.52 -4.72
N PHE A 237 -24.59 -3.36 -4.38
CA PHE A 237 -23.86 -2.27 -3.75
C PHE A 237 -23.19 -2.70 -2.44
N GLU A 238 -23.88 -3.48 -1.60
CA GLU A 238 -23.33 -3.92 -0.31
C GLU A 238 -22.15 -4.88 -0.51
N SER A 239 -22.24 -5.76 -1.52
CA SER A 239 -21.16 -6.70 -1.85
C SER A 239 -19.93 -5.98 -2.40
N LEU A 240 -20.13 -4.97 -3.25
CA LEU A 240 -19.04 -4.13 -3.74
C LEU A 240 -18.35 -3.39 -2.60
N ILE A 241 -19.13 -2.73 -1.75
CA ILE A 241 -18.61 -1.96 -0.62
C ILE A 241 -17.86 -2.88 0.35
N HIS A 242 -18.38 -4.06 0.67
CA HIS A 242 -17.68 -5.03 1.49
C HIS A 242 -16.36 -5.48 0.85
N SER A 243 -16.41 -5.88 -0.43
CA SER A 243 -15.21 -6.35 -1.14
C SER A 243 -14.13 -5.28 -1.28
N TRP A 244 -14.51 -4.01 -1.26
CA TRP A 244 -13.59 -2.87 -1.31
C TRP A 244 -13.29 -2.31 0.09
N GLU A 245 -13.74 -2.98 1.15
CA GLU A 245 -13.54 -2.59 2.56
C GLU A 245 -14.03 -1.16 2.86
N GLY A 246 -15.12 -0.72 2.22
CA GLY A 246 -15.64 0.65 2.34
C GLY A 246 -15.04 1.66 1.36
N GLY A 247 -14.08 1.25 0.54
CA GLY A 247 -13.30 2.13 -0.33
C GLY A 247 -12.15 2.83 0.41
N ARG A 248 -11.42 3.71 -0.28
CA ARG A 248 -10.31 4.47 0.29
C ARG A 248 -10.79 5.79 0.90
N LYS A 249 -9.99 6.37 1.80
CA LYS A 249 -10.39 7.58 2.54
C LYS A 249 -10.73 8.80 1.68
N ASN A 250 -10.25 8.85 0.44
CA ASN A 250 -10.50 9.94 -0.49
C ASN A 250 -11.50 9.55 -1.60
N ASP A 251 -12.09 8.37 -1.55
CA ASP A 251 -12.98 7.89 -2.61
C ASP A 251 -14.35 8.56 -2.58
N ILE A 252 -14.85 8.86 -3.78
CA ILE A 252 -16.24 9.15 -4.10
C ILE A 252 -16.70 8.03 -5.03
N LEU A 253 -17.34 7.02 -4.43
CA LEU A 253 -17.86 5.86 -5.15
C LEU A 253 -19.31 6.11 -5.56
N ILE A 254 -19.59 5.96 -6.86
CA ILE A 254 -20.93 6.04 -7.43
C ILE A 254 -21.22 4.72 -8.13
N VAL A 255 -22.34 4.08 -7.79
CA VAL A 255 -22.77 2.82 -8.39
C VAL A 255 -24.13 3.01 -9.03
N MET A 256 -24.21 2.73 -10.33
CA MET A 256 -25.42 2.86 -11.13
C MET A 256 -25.83 1.49 -11.65
N GLY A 257 -27.02 1.06 -11.24
CA GLY A 257 -27.69 -0.08 -11.83
C GLY A 257 -28.49 0.34 -13.05
N VAL A 258 -28.20 -0.29 -14.19
CA VAL A 258 -28.75 0.09 -15.48
C VAL A 258 -29.53 -1.07 -16.07
N LYS A 259 -30.71 -0.77 -16.60
CA LYS A 259 -31.54 -1.70 -17.38
C LYS A 259 -31.99 -0.99 -18.66
N ASP A 260 -31.75 -1.63 -19.80
CA ASP A 260 -32.08 -1.12 -21.14
C ASP A 260 -31.48 0.25 -21.50
N GLY A 261 -30.43 0.67 -20.78
CA GLY A 261 -29.78 2.00 -20.91
C GLY A 261 -30.20 3.01 -19.84
N LYS A 262 -31.28 2.74 -19.11
CA LYS A 262 -31.80 3.61 -18.06
C LYS A 262 -31.27 3.25 -16.68
N VAL A 263 -30.86 4.26 -15.90
CA VAL A 263 -30.46 4.08 -14.50
C VAL A 263 -31.69 3.79 -13.65
N VAL A 264 -31.85 2.53 -13.23
CA VAL A 264 -33.00 2.05 -12.44
C VAL A 264 -32.77 2.17 -10.94
N TRP A 265 -31.51 2.16 -10.51
CA TRP A 265 -31.12 2.47 -9.14
C TRP A 265 -29.73 3.11 -9.13
N SER A 266 -29.49 3.96 -8.13
CA SER A 266 -28.17 4.56 -7.90
C SER A 266 -27.91 4.65 -6.41
N ARG A 267 -26.69 4.29 -6.02
CA ARG A 267 -26.17 4.47 -4.66
C ARG A 267 -24.76 5.05 -4.75
N SER A 268 -24.35 5.75 -3.71
CA SER A 268 -23.02 6.31 -3.61
C SER A 268 -22.51 6.19 -2.19
N SER A 269 -21.20 6.17 -2.03
CA SER A 269 -20.53 6.19 -0.74
C SER A 269 -19.27 7.06 -0.82
N THR A 270 -18.89 7.60 0.34
CA THR A 270 -17.55 8.14 0.56
C THR A 270 -17.02 7.52 1.85
N PHE A 271 -15.82 7.90 2.27
CA PHE A 271 -15.20 7.37 3.49
C PHE A 271 -16.16 7.27 4.69
N MET A 272 -16.06 6.17 5.43
CA MET A 272 -16.92 5.87 6.58
C MET A 272 -18.43 5.95 6.26
N ASN A 273 -18.85 5.35 5.14
CA ASN A 273 -20.24 5.33 4.69
C ASN A 273 -20.88 6.72 4.55
N GLY A 274 -20.13 7.69 4.03
CA GLY A 274 -20.70 9.02 3.78
C GLY A 274 -20.66 9.99 4.95
N MET A 275 -19.85 9.74 5.98
CA MET A 275 -19.75 10.64 7.11
C MET A 275 -19.43 12.07 6.64
N GLY A 276 -20.24 13.05 7.06
CA GLY A 276 -20.12 14.45 6.63
C GLY A 276 -20.57 14.76 5.18
N ASN A 277 -20.99 13.76 4.40
CA ASN A 277 -21.30 13.91 2.98
C ASN A 277 -22.76 13.55 2.61
N GLY A 278 -23.70 13.51 3.57
CA GLY A 278 -25.09 13.13 3.30
C GLY A 278 -25.79 13.93 2.19
N ILE A 279 -25.55 15.25 2.13
CA ILE A 279 -26.09 16.13 1.07
C ILE A 279 -25.50 15.75 -0.30
N LEU A 280 -24.19 15.51 -0.37
CA LEU A 280 -23.53 15.05 -1.59
C LEU A 280 -24.18 13.74 -2.09
N LEU A 281 -24.30 12.74 -1.22
CA LEU A 281 -24.84 11.43 -1.61
C LEU A 281 -26.29 11.51 -2.10
N ALA A 282 -27.12 12.33 -1.44
CA ALA A 282 -28.50 12.58 -1.86
C ALA A 282 -28.57 13.26 -3.23
N LYS A 283 -27.74 14.28 -3.48
CA LYS A 283 -27.69 15.00 -4.77
C LYS A 283 -27.10 14.14 -5.88
N LEU A 284 -26.09 13.31 -5.60
CA LEU A 284 -25.54 12.37 -6.57
C LEU A 284 -26.62 11.38 -7.03
N ARG A 285 -27.44 10.87 -6.10
CA ARG A 285 -28.58 10.02 -6.46
C ARG A 285 -29.59 10.74 -7.35
N GLN A 286 -29.88 12.02 -7.08
CA GLN A 286 -30.78 12.83 -7.92
C GLN A 286 -30.18 13.12 -9.31
N ALA A 287 -28.86 13.27 -9.39
CA ALA A 287 -28.14 13.53 -10.64
C ALA A 287 -28.09 12.31 -11.58
N THR A 288 -28.30 11.10 -11.06
CA THR A 288 -28.15 9.85 -11.83
C THR A 288 -29.46 9.10 -12.04
N LEU A 289 -30.33 9.04 -11.03
CA LEU A 289 -31.49 8.14 -11.04
C LEU A 289 -32.51 8.54 -12.12
N GLY A 290 -32.93 7.56 -12.92
CA GLY A 290 -33.99 7.72 -13.91
C GLY A 290 -33.54 8.26 -15.27
N TYR A 291 -32.28 8.68 -15.42
CA TYR A 291 -31.73 9.11 -16.70
C TYR A 291 -31.47 7.94 -17.64
N ASP A 292 -31.61 8.18 -18.95
CA ASP A 292 -31.22 7.24 -20.00
C ASP A 292 -29.79 7.55 -20.43
N LEU A 293 -28.84 6.69 -20.10
CA LEU A 293 -27.43 6.91 -20.41
C LEU A 293 -27.13 6.86 -21.92
N LYS A 294 -28.02 6.33 -22.76
CA LYS A 294 -27.84 6.41 -24.22
C LYS A 294 -28.05 7.83 -24.74
N ALA A 295 -28.97 8.58 -24.14
CA ALA A 295 -29.34 9.92 -24.56
C ALA A 295 -28.67 11.02 -23.70
N ASP A 296 -28.53 10.78 -22.40
CA ASP A 296 -28.16 11.77 -21.39
C ASP A 296 -26.75 11.55 -20.81
N SER A 297 -25.92 10.68 -21.40
CA SER A 297 -24.60 10.28 -20.85
C SER A 297 -23.77 11.47 -20.33
N ASP A 298 -23.55 12.47 -21.19
CA ASP A 298 -22.73 13.64 -20.86
C ASP A 298 -23.40 14.55 -19.82
N LYS A 299 -24.73 14.68 -19.86
CA LYS A 299 -25.50 15.46 -18.90
C LYS A 299 -25.39 14.85 -17.50
N VAL A 300 -25.48 13.52 -17.39
CA VAL A 300 -25.33 12.79 -16.12
C VAL A 300 -23.92 12.98 -15.57
N LEU A 301 -22.88 12.80 -16.40
CA LEU A 301 -21.50 12.97 -15.95
C LEU A 301 -21.22 14.40 -15.48
N ASN A 302 -21.66 15.42 -16.22
CA ASN A 302 -21.48 16.82 -15.84
C ASN A 302 -22.22 17.14 -14.54
N SER A 303 -23.44 16.60 -14.36
CA SER A 303 -24.21 16.77 -13.12
C SER A 303 -23.51 16.14 -11.91
N ILE A 304 -22.90 14.96 -12.09
CA ILE A 304 -22.07 14.31 -11.06
C ILE A 304 -20.90 15.23 -10.67
N LEU A 305 -20.17 15.75 -11.66
CA LEU A 305 -19.01 16.63 -11.43
C LEU A 305 -19.40 17.92 -10.70
N ASP A 306 -20.48 18.57 -11.12
CA ASP A 306 -20.97 19.81 -10.50
C ASP A 306 -21.42 19.59 -9.05
N VAL A 307 -22.13 18.49 -8.80
CA VAL A 307 -22.56 18.09 -7.45
C VAL A 307 -21.35 17.79 -6.57
N THR A 308 -20.35 17.05 -7.08
CA THR A 308 -19.11 16.77 -6.36
C THR A 308 -18.36 18.06 -6.03
N LYS A 309 -18.13 18.93 -7.01
CA LYS A 309 -17.41 20.20 -6.83
C LYS A 309 -18.04 21.10 -5.77
N SER A 310 -19.37 21.06 -5.64
CA SER A 310 -20.11 21.97 -4.78
C SER A 310 -20.42 21.42 -3.38
N ASN A 311 -20.41 20.09 -3.20
CA ASN A 311 -20.90 19.47 -1.96
C ASN A 311 -19.94 18.48 -1.31
N PHE A 312 -18.85 18.08 -1.99
CA PHE A 312 -17.90 17.14 -1.38
C PHE A 312 -17.09 17.84 -0.27
N SER A 313 -17.02 17.17 0.87
CA SER A 313 -16.17 17.56 2.00
C SER A 313 -15.31 16.38 2.42
N ARG A 314 -14.00 16.59 2.48
CA ARG A 314 -13.06 15.54 2.87
C ARG A 314 -13.08 15.34 4.38
N HIS A 315 -13.36 14.12 4.82
CA HIS A 315 -13.13 13.72 6.22
C HIS A 315 -11.66 13.39 6.44
N ALA A 316 -11.02 14.05 7.39
CA ALA A 316 -9.61 13.84 7.68
C ALA A 316 -9.39 12.56 8.49
N MET A 317 -8.42 11.73 8.09
CA MET A 317 -8.06 10.50 8.82
C MET A 317 -7.61 10.79 10.26
N GLU A 318 -7.03 11.97 10.51
CA GLU A 318 -6.57 12.39 11.84
C GLU A 318 -7.72 12.43 12.87
N ASN A 319 -8.95 12.71 12.43
CA ASN A 319 -10.12 12.70 13.30
C ASN A 319 -10.41 11.31 13.88
N GLU A 320 -9.92 10.25 13.23
CA GLU A 320 -10.13 8.85 13.62
C GLU A 320 -9.00 8.28 14.47
N ILE A 321 -8.03 9.09 14.93
CA ILE A 321 -6.87 8.61 15.69
C ILE A 321 -7.27 7.86 16.97
N TYR A 322 -8.42 8.19 17.56
CA TYR A 322 -8.95 7.54 18.77
C TYR A 322 -9.24 6.04 18.55
N GLN A 323 -9.48 5.60 17.30
CA GLN A 323 -9.71 4.20 16.96
C GLN A 323 -8.49 3.31 17.27
N LEU A 324 -7.28 3.89 17.35
CA LEU A 324 -6.07 3.16 17.74
C LEU A 324 -6.14 2.57 19.16
N VAL A 325 -7.04 3.07 20.02
CA VAL A 325 -7.28 2.48 21.34
C VAL A 325 -7.84 1.05 21.21
N ALA A 326 -8.59 0.75 20.16
CA ALA A 326 -9.16 -0.57 19.89
C ALA A 326 -8.21 -1.50 19.11
N LEU A 327 -7.04 -1.02 18.69
CA LEU A 327 -6.10 -1.75 17.81
C LEU A 327 -5.89 -3.20 18.28
N PRO A 328 -6.35 -4.20 17.50
CA PRO A 328 -6.20 -5.60 17.85
C PRO A 328 -4.78 -6.06 17.53
N ILE A 329 -4.22 -6.85 18.44
CA ILE A 329 -3.01 -7.63 18.17
C ILE A 329 -3.47 -9.08 18.06
N SER A 330 -3.47 -9.61 16.85
CA SER A 330 -3.97 -10.96 16.61
C SER A 330 -3.00 -12.02 17.16
N TRP A 331 -3.56 -13.16 17.56
CA TRP A 331 -2.77 -14.32 17.98
C TRP A 331 -1.84 -14.83 16.87
N THR A 332 -2.22 -14.67 15.60
CA THR A 332 -1.38 -15.02 14.45
C THR A 332 -0.15 -14.13 14.37
N SER A 333 -0.28 -12.81 14.58
CA SER A 333 0.86 -11.89 14.64
C SER A 333 1.82 -12.26 15.78
N ILE A 334 1.27 -12.60 16.96
CA ILE A 334 2.05 -13.06 18.12
C ILE A 334 2.82 -14.34 17.78
N PHE A 335 2.15 -15.33 17.20
CA PHE A 335 2.76 -16.60 16.82
C PHE A 335 3.90 -16.41 15.79
N ILE A 336 3.70 -15.58 14.77
CA ILE A 336 4.75 -15.27 13.78
C ILE A 336 5.95 -14.60 14.45
N ALA A 337 5.71 -13.61 15.33
CA ALA A 337 6.79 -12.93 16.05
C ALA A 337 7.59 -13.90 16.93
N ILE A 338 6.92 -14.87 17.59
CA ILE A 338 7.58 -15.94 18.33
C ILE A 338 8.47 -16.76 17.40
N LEU A 339 7.94 -17.28 16.28
CA LEU A 339 8.71 -18.10 15.35
C LEU A 339 9.94 -17.37 14.81
N VAL A 340 9.78 -16.12 14.36
CA VAL A 340 10.89 -15.30 13.83
C VAL A 340 11.95 -15.08 14.91
N SER A 341 11.53 -14.78 16.14
CA SER A 341 12.48 -14.59 17.26
C SER A 341 13.21 -15.86 17.65
N MET A 342 12.56 -17.02 17.61
CA MET A 342 13.18 -18.32 17.87
C MET A 342 14.21 -18.67 16.79
N ILE A 343 13.88 -18.44 15.52
CA ILE A 343 14.80 -18.65 14.40
C ILE A 343 16.01 -17.72 14.54
N CYS A 344 15.79 -16.44 14.84
CA CYS A 344 16.85 -15.47 15.07
C CYS A 344 17.76 -15.91 16.23
N SER A 345 17.19 -16.31 17.37
CA SER A 345 17.94 -16.76 18.54
C SER A 345 18.75 -18.03 18.27
N ALA A 346 18.19 -18.99 17.52
CA ALA A 346 18.90 -20.20 17.12
C ALA A 346 20.05 -19.90 16.16
N PHE A 347 19.82 -19.02 15.16
CA PHE A 347 20.84 -18.58 14.22
C PHE A 347 21.99 -17.84 14.92
N LEU A 348 21.67 -16.91 15.83
CA LEU A 348 22.66 -16.20 16.63
C LEU A 348 23.45 -17.17 17.51
N SER A 349 22.79 -18.10 18.20
CA SER A 349 23.47 -19.11 19.01
C SER A 349 24.46 -19.94 18.18
N PHE A 350 24.08 -20.34 16.97
CA PHE A 350 24.94 -21.08 16.05
C PHE A 350 26.12 -20.24 15.49
N LYS A 351 25.89 -18.97 15.17
CA LYS A 351 26.95 -18.06 14.73
C LYS A 351 27.95 -17.78 15.85
N LEU A 352 27.45 -17.56 17.06
CA LEU A 352 28.26 -17.27 18.24
C LEU A 352 29.07 -18.50 18.69
N SER A 353 28.51 -19.71 18.57
CA SER A 353 29.26 -20.93 18.86
C SER A 353 30.43 -21.17 17.89
N ARG A 354 30.34 -20.66 16.66
CA ARG A 354 31.38 -20.75 15.62
C ARG A 354 32.31 -19.53 15.53
N ASN A 355 32.34 -18.67 16.55
CA ASN A 355 33.10 -17.43 16.51
C ASN A 355 34.63 -17.69 16.48
N GLN A 356 35.24 -17.58 15.30
CA GLN A 356 36.67 -17.83 15.02
C GLN A 356 37.64 -16.90 15.78
N ASN A 357 37.18 -15.72 16.23
CA ASN A 357 38.02 -14.87 17.07
C ASN A 357 38.38 -15.54 18.42
N ARG A 358 37.54 -16.48 18.87
CA ARG A 358 37.82 -17.30 20.05
C ARG A 358 38.89 -18.37 19.77
N GLU A 359 38.92 -18.94 18.56
CA GLU A 359 39.98 -19.86 18.13
C GLU A 359 41.33 -19.14 17.95
N ARG A 360 41.33 -17.91 17.45
CA ARG A 360 42.56 -17.09 17.32
C ARG A 360 43.15 -16.68 18.68
N VAL A 361 42.33 -16.20 19.62
CA VAL A 361 42.81 -15.79 20.96
C VAL A 361 43.27 -16.99 21.79
N ASN A 362 42.58 -18.13 21.70
CA ASN A 362 43.01 -19.36 22.36
C ASN A 362 44.22 -20.01 21.67
N GLY A 363 44.33 -19.92 20.34
CA GLY A 363 45.49 -20.38 19.57
C GLY A 363 46.76 -19.58 19.88
N LEU A 364 46.65 -18.27 20.09
CA LEU A 364 47.77 -17.43 20.55
C LEU A 364 48.21 -17.75 21.99
N ASN A 365 47.27 -18.12 22.88
CA ASN A 365 47.61 -18.55 24.25
C ASN A 365 48.18 -19.98 24.34
N ASN A 366 47.91 -20.84 23.36
CA ASN A 366 48.46 -22.20 23.31
C ASN A 366 49.79 -22.32 22.56
N GLY A 367 50.26 -21.25 21.90
CA GLY A 367 51.57 -21.19 21.23
C GLY A 367 52.76 -20.84 22.13
N TRP A 368 52.52 -20.63 23.43
CA TRP A 368 53.53 -20.27 24.44
C TRP A 368 53.55 -21.26 25.63
N ARG A 369 53.35 -22.55 25.36
CA ARG A 369 53.58 -23.62 26.35
C ARG A 369 54.57 -24.65 25.84
#